data_AF-A0A815FJ05-F1
#
_entry.id   AF-A0A815FJ05-F1
#
_cell.length_a   1.000
_cell.length_b   1.000
_cell.length_c   1.000
_cell.angle_alpha   90.00
_cell.angle_beta   90.00
_cell.angle_gamma   90.00
#
_symmetry.space_group_name_H-M   'P 1'
#
loop_
_entity.id
_entity.type
_entity.pdbx_description
1 polymer ?
#
loop_
_entity_poly.entity_id
_entity_poly.type
_entity_poly.pdbx_seq_one_letter_code
_entity_poly.pdbx_strand_id
1 'polypeptide(L)'
;MKVSHVNTIVTATENGGNFGDRSTWVNGLVPGSGCIVVIPFGSIVTFTVAGLNVKVLRFIIEGTLVFPASFTFSFSISIILYGICRGSTTLTFGTNSALYIYSGGSFQGSTINCLTNQYSIGTRNGPFTVTIDTSGKIASYKIAESGQFDSPQSWCGGYLPTPSACPVCDLMIPPAFTLNTGSLTTLLINFGNMYIFGGFTVGVSGVAFRFSSACSFYVHETGIFQDGTNGLGLYFFFKSYIILSPGGKLSKTTIYTYGTNGAAGVTEQYTSDSIGPFSYEISASGTITTYNSVITVSTTPAQPGQVSSSTTNQCFALSTPCSTGDQCCSGQCEQACNHDEEGSCPKTCQITSTKGTSETRFTIFIL
;
A
#
# COMPACT_ATOMS: atom_id res chain seq x y z
N MET A 1 -16.02 -2.97 -33.97
CA MET A 1 -16.18 -4.21 -33.17
C MET A 1 -15.29 -4.08 -31.95
N LYS A 2 -15.85 -3.72 -30.79
CA LYS A 2 -15.07 -3.50 -29.55
C LYS A 2 -14.88 -4.87 -28.89
N VAL A 3 -13.70 -5.46 -29.02
CA VAL A 3 -13.35 -6.67 -28.25
C VAL A 3 -13.13 -6.22 -26.82
N SER A 4 -14.11 -6.45 -25.94
CA SER A 4 -13.83 -6.44 -24.51
C SER A 4 -12.85 -7.58 -24.26
N HIS A 5 -11.65 -7.26 -23.79
CA HIS A 5 -10.69 -8.28 -23.35
C HIS A 5 -11.23 -8.84 -22.04
N VAL A 6 -12.16 -9.79 -22.13
CA VAL A 6 -12.48 -10.65 -20.99
C VAL A 6 -11.24 -11.49 -20.77
N ASN A 7 -10.50 -11.22 -19.69
CA ASN A 7 -9.37 -12.05 -19.30
C ASN A 7 -9.84 -13.49 -19.24
N THR A 8 -9.22 -14.36 -20.03
CA THR A 8 -9.58 -15.78 -20.07
C THR A 8 -9.16 -16.42 -18.77
N ILE A 9 -10.09 -17.07 -18.06
CA ILE A 9 -9.78 -17.85 -16.87
C ILE A 9 -9.45 -19.28 -17.31
N VAL A 10 -8.31 -19.79 -16.88
CA VAL A 10 -7.82 -21.12 -17.20
C VAL A 10 -7.61 -21.88 -15.89
N THR A 11 -8.36 -22.96 -15.71
CA THR A 11 -8.39 -23.71 -14.45
C THR A 11 -7.74 -25.08 -14.63
N ALA A 12 -6.90 -25.50 -13.67
CA ALA A 12 -6.34 -26.84 -13.66
C ALA A 12 -7.42 -27.90 -13.37
N THR A 13 -7.26 -29.09 -13.93
CA THR A 13 -8.09 -30.26 -13.58
C THR A 13 -7.69 -30.80 -12.20
N GLU A 14 -8.59 -31.55 -11.56
CA GLU A 14 -8.35 -32.16 -10.24
C GLU A 14 -7.10 -33.07 -10.21
N ASN A 15 -6.80 -33.72 -11.34
CA ASN A 15 -5.62 -34.58 -11.48
C ASN A 15 -4.30 -33.80 -11.63
N GLY A 16 -4.38 -32.50 -11.98
CA GLY A 16 -3.22 -31.66 -12.22
C GLY A 16 -2.29 -32.18 -13.32
N GLY A 17 -0.99 -31.93 -13.17
CA GLY A 17 0.05 -32.38 -14.08
C GLY A 17 1.01 -31.26 -14.52
N ASN A 18 1.63 -31.42 -15.68
CA ASN A 18 2.60 -30.46 -16.19
C ASN A 18 1.90 -29.22 -16.77
N PHE A 19 2.39 -28.03 -16.44
CA PHE A 19 1.82 -26.76 -16.89
C PHE A 19 1.63 -26.68 -18.40
N GLY A 20 2.53 -27.27 -19.19
CA GLY A 20 2.46 -27.26 -20.65
C GLY A 20 1.44 -28.23 -21.27
N ASP A 21 0.92 -29.18 -20.50
CA ASP A 21 0.13 -30.28 -21.03
C ASP A 21 -1.36 -29.93 -21.08
N ARG A 22 -2.01 -30.20 -22.21
CA ARG A 22 -3.46 -29.97 -22.37
C ARG A 22 -4.29 -30.71 -21.31
N SER A 23 -3.88 -31.92 -20.91
CA SER A 23 -4.59 -32.72 -19.91
C SER A 23 -4.63 -32.11 -18.51
N THR A 24 -3.70 -31.19 -18.20
CA THR A 24 -3.65 -30.50 -16.91
C THR A 24 -4.73 -29.42 -16.80
N TRP A 25 -5.34 -28.99 -17.90
CA TRP A 25 -6.26 -27.87 -17.92
C TRP A 25 -7.67 -28.29 -18.33
N VAL A 26 -8.67 -27.71 -17.67
CA VAL A 26 -10.07 -27.92 -18.01
C VAL A 26 -10.28 -27.55 -19.49
N ASN A 27 -11.00 -28.41 -20.23
CA ASN A 27 -11.23 -28.30 -21.67
C ASN A 27 -9.97 -28.32 -22.55
N GLY A 28 -8.81 -28.73 -22.02
CA GLY A 28 -7.57 -28.78 -22.81
C GLY A 28 -6.95 -27.41 -23.10
N LEU A 29 -7.41 -26.34 -22.43
CA LEU A 29 -6.99 -24.97 -22.69
C LEU A 29 -5.71 -24.65 -21.92
N VAL A 30 -4.55 -24.74 -22.56
CA VAL A 30 -3.27 -24.37 -21.93
C VAL A 30 -3.21 -22.84 -21.71
N PRO A 31 -2.76 -22.35 -20.54
CA PRO A 31 -2.65 -20.93 -20.24
C PRO A 31 -1.88 -20.14 -21.30
N GLY A 32 -2.53 -19.11 -21.84
CA GLY A 32 -1.97 -18.21 -22.86
C GLY A 32 -1.73 -16.79 -22.34
N SER A 33 -1.36 -15.88 -23.24
CA SER A 33 -1.15 -14.47 -22.90
C SER A 33 -2.47 -13.80 -22.47
N GLY A 34 -2.42 -12.98 -21.42
CA GLY A 34 -3.57 -12.24 -20.88
C GLY A 34 -4.50 -13.07 -19.98
N CYS A 35 -4.17 -14.34 -19.68
CA CYS A 35 -5.04 -15.20 -18.89
C CYS A 35 -4.85 -15.02 -17.37
N ILE A 36 -5.85 -15.49 -16.62
CA ILE A 36 -5.77 -15.74 -15.18
C ILE A 36 -5.75 -17.26 -15.00
N VAL A 37 -4.76 -17.77 -14.29
CA VAL A 37 -4.61 -19.20 -14.00
C VAL A 37 -5.14 -19.50 -12.61
N VAL A 38 -5.96 -20.54 -12.49
CA VAL A 38 -6.50 -21.02 -11.22
C VAL A 38 -6.07 -22.46 -10.99
N ILE A 39 -5.47 -22.73 -9.83
CA ILE A 39 -5.10 -24.07 -9.38
C ILE A 39 -5.96 -24.38 -8.15
N PRO A 40 -7.06 -25.14 -8.31
CA PRO A 40 -8.00 -25.38 -7.22
C PRO A 40 -7.42 -26.32 -6.17
N PHE A 41 -8.04 -26.34 -5.00
CA PHE A 41 -7.68 -27.25 -3.91
C PHE A 41 -7.58 -28.71 -4.40
N GLY A 42 -6.62 -29.47 -3.88
CA GLY A 42 -6.36 -30.86 -4.26
C GLY A 42 -5.60 -31.05 -5.58
N SER A 43 -5.52 -30.03 -6.44
CA SER A 43 -4.78 -30.11 -7.71
C SER A 43 -3.29 -29.82 -7.52
N ILE A 44 -2.44 -30.48 -8.30
CA ILE A 44 -0.99 -30.24 -8.32
C ILE A 44 -0.53 -29.91 -9.73
N VAL A 45 -0.09 -28.68 -9.96
CA VAL A 45 0.50 -28.26 -11.25
C VAL A 45 2.01 -28.15 -11.09
N THR A 46 2.76 -28.66 -12.06
CA THR A 46 4.23 -28.66 -12.04
C THR A 46 4.79 -27.97 -13.27
N PHE A 47 5.76 -27.08 -13.08
CA PHE A 47 6.61 -26.59 -14.14
C PHE A 47 7.79 -27.53 -14.34
N THR A 48 8.02 -27.94 -15.59
CA THR A 48 9.19 -28.74 -16.01
C THR A 48 10.25 -27.91 -16.72
N VAL A 49 9.93 -26.66 -17.04
CA VAL A 49 10.82 -25.68 -17.69
C VAL A 49 11.30 -24.64 -16.67
N ALA A 50 12.48 -24.05 -16.92
CA ALA A 50 13.12 -23.08 -16.01
C ALA A 50 12.52 -21.66 -16.04
N GLY A 51 11.44 -21.44 -16.79
CA GLY A 51 10.77 -20.14 -16.82
C GLY A 51 9.48 -20.13 -17.61
N LEU A 52 8.70 -19.08 -17.38
CA LEU A 52 7.47 -18.79 -18.11
C LEU A 52 7.70 -17.61 -19.04
N ASN A 53 7.63 -17.87 -20.34
CA ASN A 53 7.70 -16.86 -21.40
C ASN A 53 6.32 -16.61 -22.03
N VAL A 54 5.31 -16.45 -21.17
CA VAL A 54 3.94 -16.11 -21.54
C VAL A 54 3.43 -15.10 -20.53
N LYS A 55 2.76 -14.03 -20.98
CA LYS A 55 2.21 -13.00 -20.10
C LYS A 55 0.92 -13.49 -19.43
N VAL A 56 1.06 -14.32 -18.40
CA VAL A 56 -0.05 -14.60 -17.48
C VAL A 56 -0.23 -13.38 -16.58
N LEU A 57 -1.46 -12.93 -16.36
CA LEU A 57 -1.72 -11.74 -15.52
C LEU A 57 -1.68 -12.10 -14.04
N ARG A 58 -2.25 -13.27 -13.71
CA ARG A 58 -2.43 -13.69 -12.33
C ARG A 58 -2.45 -15.20 -12.18
N PHE A 59 -1.80 -15.70 -11.13
CA PHE A 59 -2.04 -17.04 -10.58
C PHE A 59 -2.89 -16.92 -9.32
N ILE A 60 -3.92 -17.76 -9.19
CA ILE A 60 -4.69 -17.98 -7.98
C ILE A 60 -4.51 -19.45 -7.61
N ILE A 61 -3.86 -19.70 -6.47
CA ILE A 61 -3.37 -21.03 -6.10
C ILE A 61 -4.00 -21.43 -4.79
N GLU A 62 -4.95 -22.35 -4.82
CA GLU A 62 -5.56 -23.01 -3.66
C GLU A 62 -5.02 -24.44 -3.47
N GLY A 63 -4.59 -25.08 -4.58
CA GLY A 63 -3.89 -26.36 -4.58
C GLY A 63 -2.39 -26.22 -4.39
N THR A 64 -1.62 -26.98 -5.16
CA THR A 64 -0.15 -26.94 -5.15
C THR A 64 0.39 -26.52 -6.51
N LEU A 65 1.30 -25.54 -6.52
CA LEU A 65 2.14 -25.22 -7.66
C LEU A 65 3.60 -25.59 -7.37
N VAL A 66 4.20 -26.38 -8.25
CA VAL A 66 5.57 -26.86 -8.13
C VAL A 66 6.44 -26.22 -9.19
N PHE A 67 7.51 -25.56 -8.76
CA PHE A 67 8.54 -25.00 -9.63
C PHE A 67 9.78 -25.89 -9.63
N PRO A 68 10.61 -25.84 -10.68
CA PRO A 68 12.00 -26.30 -10.58
C PRO A 68 12.80 -25.41 -9.62
N ALA A 69 14.01 -25.84 -9.26
CA ALA A 69 14.88 -25.17 -8.30
C ALA A 69 15.07 -23.67 -8.59
N SER A 70 15.16 -23.29 -9.86
CA SER A 70 15.16 -21.89 -10.29
C SER A 70 14.12 -21.69 -11.38
N PHE A 71 13.28 -20.67 -11.21
CA PHE A 71 12.22 -20.35 -12.17
C PHE A 71 12.13 -18.85 -12.42
N THR A 72 11.98 -18.46 -13.68
CA THR A 72 11.91 -17.04 -14.08
C THR A 72 10.58 -16.71 -14.76
N PHE A 73 9.92 -15.67 -14.28
CA PHE A 73 8.80 -15.03 -14.98
C PHE A 73 9.35 -13.94 -15.91
N SER A 74 9.13 -14.07 -17.21
CA SER A 74 9.63 -13.10 -18.21
C SER A 74 8.82 -11.80 -18.24
N PHE A 75 7.63 -11.80 -17.63
CA PHE A 75 6.70 -10.67 -17.59
C PHE A 75 6.21 -10.41 -16.17
N SER A 76 5.67 -9.22 -15.93
CA SER A 76 5.01 -8.87 -14.66
C SER A 76 3.91 -9.86 -14.34
N ILE A 77 3.87 -10.36 -13.10
CA ILE A 77 2.88 -11.34 -12.65
C ILE A 77 2.39 -11.04 -11.24
N SER A 78 1.11 -11.29 -10.96
CA SER A 78 0.59 -11.38 -9.59
C SER A 78 0.34 -12.83 -9.20
N ILE A 79 0.96 -13.31 -8.13
CA ILE A 79 0.71 -14.64 -7.57
C ILE A 79 -0.08 -14.49 -6.28
N ILE A 80 -1.26 -15.08 -6.23
CA ILE A 80 -2.13 -15.14 -5.05
C ILE A 80 -2.14 -16.58 -4.55
N LEU A 81 -1.72 -16.78 -3.31
CA LEU A 81 -1.44 -18.09 -2.72
C LEU A 81 -2.30 -18.32 -1.47
N TYR A 82 -3.31 -19.17 -1.61
CA TYR A 82 -4.10 -19.77 -0.53
C TYR A 82 -3.62 -21.20 -0.22
N GLY A 83 -2.99 -21.87 -1.18
CA GLY A 83 -2.41 -23.22 -1.08
C GLY A 83 -0.88 -23.21 -0.99
N ILE A 84 -0.21 -24.13 -1.68
CA ILE A 84 1.23 -24.34 -1.54
C ILE A 84 1.98 -24.02 -2.84
N CYS A 85 3.03 -23.21 -2.75
CA CYS A 85 4.07 -23.10 -3.78
C CYS A 85 5.33 -23.79 -3.26
N ARG A 86 5.91 -24.74 -3.99
CA ARG A 86 7.14 -25.44 -3.55
C ARG A 86 8.08 -25.78 -4.70
N GLY A 87 9.33 -26.11 -4.38
CA GLY A 87 10.29 -26.64 -5.34
C GLY A 87 11.25 -25.62 -5.98
N SER A 88 11.00 -24.31 -5.81
CA SER A 88 11.98 -23.28 -6.19
C SER A 88 12.79 -22.82 -5.00
N THR A 89 14.11 -23.00 -5.04
CA THR A 89 15.01 -22.22 -4.18
C THR A 89 15.02 -20.76 -4.61
N THR A 90 14.80 -20.49 -5.91
CA THR A 90 14.84 -19.12 -6.44
C THR A 90 13.71 -18.85 -7.43
N LEU A 91 12.89 -17.84 -7.15
CA LEU A 91 11.93 -17.27 -8.10
C LEU A 91 12.42 -15.91 -8.58
N THR A 92 12.57 -15.75 -9.90
CA THR A 92 12.93 -14.46 -10.50
C THR A 92 11.69 -13.81 -11.07
N PHE A 93 11.37 -12.62 -10.57
CA PHE A 93 10.23 -11.83 -11.01
C PHE A 93 10.68 -10.65 -11.88
N GLY A 94 9.87 -10.34 -12.89
CA GLY A 94 9.95 -9.05 -13.59
C GLY A 94 9.48 -7.90 -12.72
N THR A 95 9.70 -6.67 -13.18
CA THR A 95 9.19 -5.44 -12.54
C THR A 95 7.66 -5.46 -12.43
N ASN A 96 7.11 -4.71 -11.47
CA ASN A 96 5.66 -4.64 -11.21
C ASN A 96 5.01 -5.98 -10.87
N SER A 97 5.78 -6.95 -10.39
CA SER A 97 5.25 -8.24 -9.95
C SER A 97 4.86 -8.19 -8.47
N ALA A 98 4.01 -9.14 -8.06
CA ALA A 98 3.59 -9.27 -6.68
C ALA A 98 3.40 -10.73 -6.28
N LEU A 99 3.75 -11.05 -5.04
CA LEU A 99 3.45 -12.30 -4.36
C LEU A 99 2.61 -12.00 -3.12
N TYR A 100 1.41 -12.58 -3.08
CA TYR A 100 0.49 -12.52 -1.96
C TYR A 100 0.27 -13.93 -1.44
N ILE A 101 0.66 -14.18 -0.19
CA ILE A 101 0.32 -15.38 0.56
C ILE A 101 -0.76 -14.98 1.54
N TYR A 102 -1.87 -15.70 1.54
CA TYR A 102 -3.01 -15.49 2.42
C TYR A 102 -2.98 -16.50 3.57
N SER A 103 -3.92 -16.38 4.50
CA SER A 103 -4.09 -17.37 5.57
C SER A 103 -4.28 -18.78 4.97
N GLY A 104 -3.54 -19.76 5.50
CA GLY A 104 -3.51 -21.14 4.96
C GLY A 104 -2.50 -21.36 3.83
N GLY A 105 -2.00 -20.30 3.19
CA GLY A 105 -1.01 -20.39 2.13
C GLY A 105 0.40 -20.71 2.64
N SER A 106 1.22 -21.34 1.80
CA SER A 106 2.61 -21.69 2.11
C SER A 106 3.51 -21.56 0.89
N PHE A 107 4.49 -20.67 0.94
CA PHE A 107 5.61 -20.61 -0.01
C PHE A 107 6.82 -21.33 0.56
N GLN A 108 7.21 -22.44 -0.05
CA GLN A 108 8.36 -23.27 0.31
C GLN A 108 9.49 -23.04 -0.68
N GLY A 109 10.01 -21.81 -0.69
CA GLY A 109 11.24 -21.46 -1.38
C GLY A 109 12.24 -20.77 -0.46
N SER A 110 13.31 -20.22 -1.03
CA SER A 110 14.35 -19.52 -0.24
C SER A 110 14.61 -18.09 -0.70
N THR A 111 14.43 -17.79 -1.99
CA THR A 111 14.93 -16.54 -2.57
C THR A 111 13.98 -16.02 -3.65
N ILE A 112 13.77 -14.71 -3.64
CA ILE A 112 13.17 -13.95 -4.74
C ILE A 112 14.25 -13.07 -5.36
N ASN A 113 14.41 -13.15 -6.67
CA ASN A 113 15.21 -12.21 -7.44
C ASN A 113 14.29 -11.23 -8.15
N CYS A 114 14.71 -9.97 -8.24
CA CYS A 114 14.14 -9.02 -9.18
C CYS A 114 15.23 -8.15 -9.79
N LEU A 115 15.30 -8.14 -11.13
CA LEU A 115 16.39 -7.49 -11.87
C LEU A 115 17.75 -7.91 -11.30
N THR A 116 18.55 -6.95 -10.82
CA THR A 116 19.86 -7.17 -10.19
C THR A 116 19.78 -7.41 -8.67
N ASN A 117 18.61 -7.30 -8.06
CA ASN A 117 18.42 -7.45 -6.63
C ASN A 117 18.03 -8.89 -6.28
N GLN A 118 18.64 -9.40 -5.21
CA GLN A 118 18.33 -10.70 -4.64
C GLN A 118 17.84 -10.52 -3.21
N TYR A 119 16.68 -11.09 -2.92
CA TYR A 119 16.04 -11.08 -1.62
C TYR A 119 15.95 -12.52 -1.15
N SER A 120 16.70 -12.86 -0.10
CA SER A 120 16.35 -14.07 0.65
C SER A 120 14.95 -13.84 1.21
N ILE A 121 14.02 -14.76 0.97
CA ILE A 121 12.70 -14.73 1.59
C ILE A 121 12.34 -15.97 2.40
N GLY A 122 13.17 -17.03 2.42
CA GLY A 122 12.90 -18.25 3.16
C GLY A 122 11.54 -18.91 2.91
N THR A 123 11.24 -19.96 3.68
CA THR A 123 9.91 -20.58 3.68
C THR A 123 8.92 -19.69 4.44
N ARG A 124 7.74 -19.44 3.86
CA ARG A 124 6.73 -18.54 4.41
C ARG A 124 5.40 -19.27 4.51
N ASN A 125 4.83 -19.28 5.71
CA ASN A 125 3.51 -19.86 5.99
C ASN A 125 2.59 -18.74 6.47
N GLY A 126 1.38 -18.71 5.95
CA GLY A 126 0.39 -17.68 6.29
C GLY A 126 0.67 -16.32 5.63
N PRO A 127 -0.01 -15.26 6.10
CA PRO A 127 -0.04 -13.98 5.42
C PRO A 127 1.33 -13.36 5.15
N PHE A 128 1.62 -13.09 3.87
CA PHE A 128 2.85 -12.45 3.42
C PHE A 128 2.58 -11.69 2.12
N THR A 129 3.08 -10.47 1.99
CA THR A 129 2.94 -9.70 0.74
C THR A 129 4.30 -9.14 0.37
N VAL A 130 4.70 -9.33 -0.88
CA VAL A 130 5.82 -8.62 -1.50
C VAL A 130 5.32 -8.05 -2.82
N THR A 131 5.50 -6.75 -2.99
CA THR A 131 5.32 -6.05 -4.25
C THR A 131 6.66 -5.52 -4.73
N ILE A 132 6.89 -5.62 -6.03
CA ILE A 132 8.13 -5.21 -6.68
C ILE A 132 7.80 -4.01 -7.56
N ASP A 133 8.52 -2.90 -7.38
CA ASP A 133 8.33 -1.69 -8.18
C ASP A 133 8.96 -1.78 -9.58
N THR A 134 8.92 -0.68 -10.33
CA THR A 134 9.54 -0.55 -11.65
C THR A 134 11.08 -0.59 -11.62
N SER A 135 11.69 -0.38 -10.46
CA SER A 135 13.14 -0.45 -10.23
C SER A 135 13.62 -1.82 -9.73
N GLY A 136 12.69 -2.77 -9.56
CA GLY A 136 12.98 -4.10 -9.05
C GLY A 136 13.26 -4.14 -7.55
N LYS A 137 12.73 -3.17 -6.78
CA LYS A 137 12.86 -3.10 -5.32
C LYS A 137 11.55 -3.44 -4.63
N ILE A 138 11.64 -3.87 -3.36
CA ILE A 138 10.46 -4.11 -2.54
C ILE A 138 9.77 -2.77 -2.29
N ALA A 139 8.51 -2.65 -2.72
CA ALA A 139 7.76 -1.40 -2.67
C ALA A 139 6.97 -1.22 -1.37
N SER A 140 6.74 -2.29 -0.61
CA SER A 140 5.97 -2.23 0.64
C SER A 140 6.42 -3.25 1.67
N TYR A 141 6.34 -2.86 2.94
CA TYR A 141 6.52 -3.73 4.10
C TYR A 141 5.22 -3.84 4.88
N LYS A 142 4.95 -5.02 5.44
CA LYS A 142 3.75 -5.30 6.21
C LYS A 142 4.12 -6.00 7.52
N ILE A 143 3.33 -5.79 8.57
CA ILE A 143 3.51 -6.47 9.86
C ILE A 143 2.80 -7.83 9.87
N ALA A 144 3.52 -8.87 10.28
CA ALA A 144 3.02 -10.24 10.41
C ALA A 144 2.41 -10.55 11.78
N GLU A 145 3.02 -9.99 12.83
CA GLU A 145 2.58 -10.15 14.21
C GLU A 145 2.99 -8.93 15.04
N SER A 146 2.31 -8.73 16.16
CA SER A 146 2.65 -7.65 17.10
C SER A 146 4.06 -7.84 17.66
N GLY A 147 4.87 -6.79 17.69
CA GLY A 147 6.20 -6.86 18.27
C GLY A 147 7.05 -5.61 18.04
N GLN A 148 8.37 -5.81 18.04
CA GLN A 148 9.36 -4.75 17.94
C GLN A 148 9.83 -4.57 16.50
N PHE A 149 10.11 -3.33 16.11
CA PHE A 149 10.58 -2.98 14.78
C PHE A 149 11.89 -3.68 14.42
N ASP A 150 12.76 -3.94 15.39
CA ASP A 150 14.03 -4.65 15.22
C ASP A 150 13.89 -6.19 15.28
N SER A 151 12.68 -6.71 15.55
CA SER A 151 12.41 -8.14 15.52
C SER A 151 12.05 -8.60 14.11
N PRO A 152 12.81 -9.55 13.52
CA PRO A 152 12.44 -10.18 12.25
C PRO A 152 11.00 -10.72 12.25
N GLN A 153 10.54 -11.27 13.38
CA GLN A 153 9.23 -11.93 13.46
C GLN A 153 8.07 -10.95 13.24
N SER A 154 8.23 -9.68 13.63
CA SER A 154 7.21 -8.64 13.44
C SER A 154 6.95 -8.33 11.96
N TRP A 155 7.92 -8.58 11.09
CA TRP A 155 7.79 -8.27 9.67
C TRP A 155 7.22 -9.46 8.90
N CYS A 156 6.29 -9.18 7.99
CA CYS A 156 5.87 -10.14 6.99
C CYS A 156 7.10 -10.71 6.31
N GLY A 157 7.29 -11.99 6.59
CA GLY A 157 8.39 -12.77 6.11
C GLY A 157 9.75 -12.40 6.64
N GLY A 158 9.90 -11.94 7.88
CA GLY A 158 11.19 -12.06 8.56
C GLY A 158 12.26 -11.04 8.16
N TYR A 159 11.95 -10.05 7.31
CA TYR A 159 12.93 -9.07 6.84
C TYR A 159 12.64 -7.69 7.38
N LEU A 160 13.64 -7.19 8.07
CA LEU A 160 13.70 -5.83 8.55
C LEU A 160 13.82 -4.87 7.35
N PRO A 161 13.04 -3.78 7.32
CA PRO A 161 13.30 -2.71 6.38
C PRO A 161 14.66 -2.09 6.65
N THR A 162 15.43 -1.82 5.59
CA THR A 162 16.71 -1.11 5.66
C THR A 162 16.72 0.03 4.64
N PRO A 163 17.47 1.13 4.85
CA PRO A 163 17.46 2.25 3.91
C PRO A 163 17.90 1.86 2.49
N SER A 164 18.75 0.84 2.36
CA SER A 164 19.20 0.31 1.06
C SER A 164 18.14 -0.55 0.38
N ALA A 165 17.43 -1.39 1.13
CA ALA A 165 16.35 -2.22 0.59
C ALA A 165 15.08 -1.39 0.34
N CYS A 166 14.95 -0.27 1.06
CA CYS A 166 13.80 0.62 1.03
C CYS A 166 14.20 2.10 0.86
N PRO A 167 14.54 2.54 -0.36
CA PRO A 167 14.85 3.96 -0.62
C PRO A 167 13.63 4.86 -0.44
N VAL A 168 12.46 4.39 -0.88
CA VAL A 168 11.11 4.91 -0.59
C VAL A 168 10.18 3.71 -0.66
N CYS A 169 9.45 3.40 0.40
CA CYS A 169 8.43 2.34 0.39
C CYS A 169 7.22 2.71 1.21
N ASP A 170 6.23 1.83 1.19
CA ASP A 170 5.10 1.92 2.10
C ASP A 170 5.24 0.97 3.29
N LEU A 171 4.64 1.34 4.42
CA LEU A 171 4.46 0.49 5.60
C LEU A 171 2.96 0.21 5.79
N MET A 172 2.60 -1.05 6.04
CA MET A 172 1.24 -1.44 6.41
C MET A 172 1.24 -2.15 7.77
N ILE A 173 0.47 -1.62 8.72
CA ILE A 173 0.19 -2.24 10.01
C ILE A 173 -1.27 -2.71 10.00
N PRO A 174 -1.54 -4.02 9.82
CA PRO A 174 -2.90 -4.54 9.71
C PRO A 174 -3.69 -4.43 11.02
N PRO A 175 -5.02 -4.60 10.98
CA PRO A 175 -5.84 -4.73 12.18
C PRO A 175 -5.31 -5.82 13.12
N ALA A 176 -5.52 -5.65 14.42
CA ALA A 176 -5.09 -6.56 15.51
C ALA A 176 -3.58 -6.70 15.74
N PHE A 177 -2.73 -6.08 14.92
CA PHE A 177 -1.28 -6.06 15.14
C PHE A 177 -0.79 -4.70 15.64
N THR A 178 0.24 -4.73 16.48
CA THR A 178 0.91 -3.53 16.99
C THR A 178 2.40 -3.59 16.70
N LEU A 179 2.90 -2.60 15.96
CA LEU A 179 4.34 -2.39 15.78
C LEU A 179 4.84 -1.38 16.82
N ASN A 180 5.94 -1.71 17.49
CA ASN A 180 6.63 -0.80 18.40
C ASN A 180 8.01 -0.49 17.84
N THR A 181 8.42 0.78 17.78
CA THR A 181 9.80 1.09 17.37
C THR A 181 10.84 0.70 18.43
N GLY A 182 10.41 0.27 19.62
CA GLY A 182 11.29 -0.21 20.67
C GLY A 182 12.29 0.84 21.11
N SER A 183 13.55 0.45 21.22
CA SER A 183 14.67 1.31 21.65
C SER A 183 15.14 2.31 20.59
N LEU A 184 14.53 2.31 19.39
CA LEU A 184 14.88 3.26 18.35
C LEU A 184 14.58 4.70 18.81
N THR A 185 15.52 5.59 18.53
CA THR A 185 15.38 7.03 18.74
C THR A 185 15.20 7.78 17.42
N THR A 186 15.45 7.11 16.30
CA THR A 186 15.27 7.67 14.95
C THR A 186 14.83 6.57 13.99
N LEU A 187 13.78 6.85 13.21
CA LEU A 187 13.41 6.03 12.06
C LEU A 187 14.21 6.48 10.83
N LEU A 188 15.22 5.70 10.48
CA LEU A 188 16.08 5.93 9.31
C LEU A 188 15.47 5.46 7.99
N ILE A 189 14.41 4.67 8.05
CA ILE A 189 13.72 4.16 6.87
C ILE A 189 12.80 5.26 6.32
N ASN A 190 12.87 5.47 5.01
CA ASN A 190 11.99 6.39 4.32
C ASN A 190 10.70 5.66 3.89
N PHE A 191 9.72 5.62 4.81
CA PHE A 191 8.38 5.20 4.44
C PHE A 191 7.60 6.41 3.92
N GLY A 192 7.38 6.45 2.60
CA GLY A 192 6.61 7.53 1.96
C GLY A 192 5.18 7.55 2.50
N ASN A 193 4.54 6.39 2.57
CA ASN A 193 3.23 6.22 3.21
C ASN A 193 3.27 5.16 4.31
N MET A 194 2.57 5.42 5.40
CA MET A 194 2.37 4.48 6.49
C MET A 194 0.87 4.31 6.74
N TYR A 195 0.34 3.13 6.44
CA TYR A 195 -1.05 2.76 6.61
C TYR A 195 -1.25 2.01 7.93
N ILE A 196 -1.94 2.64 8.88
CA ILE A 196 -2.08 2.18 10.26
C ILE A 196 -3.54 1.77 10.48
N PHE A 197 -3.81 0.47 10.35
CA PHE A 197 -5.10 -0.14 10.67
C PHE A 197 -5.12 -0.77 12.08
N GLY A 198 -3.95 -1.16 12.59
CA GLY A 198 -3.72 -1.63 13.96
C GLY A 198 -3.04 -0.57 14.84
N GLY A 199 -2.08 -0.98 15.67
CA GLY A 199 -1.32 -0.09 16.54
C GLY A 199 0.07 0.25 16.00
N PHE A 200 0.46 1.52 16.07
CA PHE A 200 1.85 1.94 15.87
C PHE A 200 2.31 2.78 17.06
N THR A 201 3.20 2.22 17.88
CA THR A 201 3.81 2.94 19.01
C THR A 201 5.21 3.36 18.65
N VAL A 202 5.47 4.67 18.70
CA VAL A 202 6.73 5.25 18.26
C VAL A 202 7.47 5.90 19.41
N GLY A 203 8.74 5.56 19.54
CA GLY A 203 9.63 6.00 20.59
C GLY A 203 9.60 5.15 21.85
N VAL A 204 10.47 5.52 22.78
CA VAL A 204 10.62 4.91 24.10
C VAL A 204 10.57 5.99 25.16
N SER A 205 9.99 5.66 26.31
CA SER A 205 9.82 6.59 27.43
C SER A 205 11.12 7.29 27.78
N GLY A 206 11.08 8.62 27.87
CA GLY A 206 12.24 9.40 28.28
C GLY A 206 13.26 9.66 27.17
N VAL A 207 12.96 9.30 25.92
CA VAL A 207 13.77 9.70 24.76
C VAL A 207 12.89 10.25 23.63
N ALA A 208 13.25 11.42 23.09
CA ALA A 208 12.62 11.97 21.90
C ALA A 208 12.84 11.07 20.67
N PHE A 209 11.85 11.00 19.78
CA PHE A 209 11.94 10.18 18.57
C PHE A 209 11.95 11.04 17.30
N ARG A 210 12.75 10.66 16.30
CA ARG A 210 12.88 11.42 15.04
C ARG A 210 12.56 10.61 13.79
N PHE A 211 11.81 11.18 12.86
CA PHE A 211 11.63 10.64 11.51
C PHE A 211 12.64 11.29 10.57
N SER A 212 13.57 10.51 10.01
CA SER A 212 14.68 11.03 9.21
C SER A 212 14.27 11.66 7.86
N SER A 213 13.06 11.35 7.39
CA SER A 213 12.52 11.73 6.08
C SER A 213 11.07 12.20 6.22
N ALA A 214 10.55 12.86 5.19
CA ALA A 214 9.15 13.24 5.13
C ALA A 214 8.28 11.99 4.98
N CYS A 215 7.21 11.87 5.78
CA CYS A 215 6.36 10.69 5.82
C CYS A 215 4.88 11.10 5.86
N SER A 216 4.03 10.29 5.22
CA SER A 216 2.58 10.43 5.28
C SER A 216 1.96 9.31 6.11
N PHE A 217 1.26 9.67 7.18
CA PHE A 217 0.58 8.72 8.08
C PHE A 217 -0.91 8.70 7.76
N TYR A 218 -1.44 7.51 7.53
CA TYR A 218 -2.86 7.26 7.34
C TYR A 218 -3.36 6.37 8.48
N VAL A 219 -3.99 6.99 9.47
CA VAL A 219 -4.56 6.29 10.63
C VAL A 219 -6.02 5.98 10.32
N HIS A 220 -6.32 4.70 10.10
CA HIS A 220 -7.65 4.23 9.72
C HIS A 220 -8.56 4.07 10.94
N GLU A 221 -9.83 3.71 10.70
CA GLU A 221 -10.91 3.69 11.70
C GLU A 221 -10.58 2.97 13.02
N THR A 222 -9.84 1.86 12.96
CA THR A 222 -9.38 1.09 14.14
C THR A 222 -7.92 1.35 14.49
N GLY A 223 -7.26 2.21 13.72
CA GLY A 223 -5.84 2.51 13.83
C GLY A 223 -5.52 3.38 15.03
N ILE A 224 -4.43 3.08 15.71
CA ILE A 224 -3.90 3.87 16.81
C ILE A 224 -2.46 4.23 16.52
N PHE A 225 -2.18 5.50 16.33
CA PHE A 225 -0.83 6.05 16.33
C PHE A 225 -0.52 6.64 17.70
N GLN A 226 0.46 6.08 18.38
CA GLN A 226 0.76 6.38 19.78
C GLN A 226 2.21 6.88 19.93
N ASP A 227 2.34 7.98 20.65
CA ASP A 227 3.63 8.48 21.14
C ASP A 227 4.07 7.67 22.37
N GLY A 228 5.14 6.90 22.21
CA GLY A 228 5.79 6.11 23.25
C GLY A 228 6.87 6.87 24.02
N THR A 229 7.18 8.12 23.66
CA THR A 229 8.25 8.92 24.29
C THR A 229 7.88 9.47 25.67
N ASN A 230 6.59 9.40 26.04
CA ASN A 230 6.01 9.97 27.26
C ASN A 230 6.24 11.49 27.39
N GLY A 231 5.96 12.23 26.32
CA GLY A 231 5.89 13.70 26.34
C GLY A 231 7.17 14.42 25.93
N LEU A 232 8.23 13.68 25.55
CA LEU A 232 9.40 14.28 24.89
C LEU A 232 9.21 14.48 23.38
N GLY A 233 8.14 13.89 22.84
CA GLY A 233 7.56 14.14 21.54
C GLY A 233 8.29 13.52 20.34
N LEU A 234 7.62 13.67 19.21
CA LEU A 234 7.95 13.11 17.92
C LEU A 234 8.39 14.22 16.97
N TYR A 235 9.59 14.09 16.41
CA TYR A 235 10.19 15.05 15.49
C TYR A 235 9.96 14.61 14.06
N PHE A 236 9.07 15.30 13.36
CA PHE A 236 8.74 15.06 11.96
C PHE A 236 9.56 15.95 11.04
N PHE A 237 10.01 15.37 9.92
CA PHE A 237 10.65 16.15 8.88
C PHE A 237 9.63 17.05 8.17
N PHE A 238 10.07 18.18 7.63
CA PHE A 238 9.21 19.06 6.83
C PHE A 238 8.55 18.29 5.67
N LYS A 239 7.33 18.70 5.27
CA LYS A 239 6.49 18.03 4.27
C LYS A 239 5.87 16.69 4.72
N SER A 240 5.77 16.45 6.02
CA SER A 240 5.07 15.28 6.55
C SER A 240 3.57 15.55 6.72
N TYR A 241 2.77 14.50 6.66
CA TYR A 241 1.32 14.57 6.78
C TYR A 241 0.83 13.51 7.76
N ILE A 242 -0.19 13.83 8.54
CA ILE A 242 -0.89 12.86 9.39
C ILE A 242 -2.39 13.01 9.12
N ILE A 243 -3.03 11.94 8.69
CA ILE A 243 -4.44 11.91 8.30
C ILE A 243 -5.14 10.87 9.15
N LEU A 244 -6.15 11.30 9.91
CA LEU A 244 -6.97 10.41 10.71
C LEU A 244 -8.33 10.26 10.06
N SER A 245 -8.66 9.03 9.73
CA SER A 245 -10.01 8.64 9.33
C SER A 245 -10.96 8.76 10.53
N PRO A 246 -12.29 8.84 10.32
CA PRO A 246 -13.25 8.70 11.42
C PRO A 246 -12.92 7.46 12.29
N GLY A 247 -12.78 7.66 13.60
CA GLY A 247 -12.39 6.59 14.55
C GLY A 247 -10.88 6.39 14.74
N GLY A 248 -10.05 6.78 13.77
CA GLY A 248 -8.60 6.71 13.88
C GLY A 248 -8.07 7.60 14.99
N LYS A 249 -7.08 7.11 15.74
CA LYS A 249 -6.64 7.74 17.00
C LYS A 249 -5.18 8.17 16.96
N LEU A 250 -4.91 9.42 17.32
CA LEU A 250 -3.60 9.92 17.72
C LEU A 250 -3.57 10.03 19.24
N SER A 251 -2.69 9.26 19.90
CA SER A 251 -2.69 9.16 21.36
C SER A 251 -1.50 9.89 21.98
N LYS A 252 -1.80 10.83 22.89
CA LYS A 252 -0.84 11.53 23.78
C LYS A 252 0.43 12.04 23.08
N THR A 253 0.27 12.61 21.88
CA THR A 253 1.41 12.93 21.01
C THR A 253 1.79 14.41 21.08
N THR A 254 3.09 14.68 21.25
CA THR A 254 3.65 16.03 21.04
C THR A 254 4.42 16.05 19.72
N ILE A 255 4.10 16.99 18.82
CA ILE A 255 4.69 17.06 17.48
C ILE A 255 5.69 18.22 17.42
N TYR A 256 6.91 17.89 17.04
CA TYR A 256 7.97 18.84 16.68
C TYR A 256 8.27 18.75 15.19
N THR A 257 8.61 19.86 14.55
CA THR A 257 9.03 19.86 13.14
C THR A 257 10.51 20.23 13.00
N TYR A 258 11.20 19.64 12.03
CA TYR A 258 12.58 20.02 11.70
C TYR A 258 12.90 19.84 10.22
N GLY A 259 13.91 20.57 9.73
CA GLY A 259 14.38 20.51 8.35
C GLY A 259 15.87 20.23 8.21
N THR A 260 16.37 20.26 6.97
CA THR A 260 17.78 19.99 6.60
C THR A 260 18.80 20.91 7.30
N ASN A 261 18.41 22.12 7.70
CA ASN A 261 19.30 23.11 8.32
C ASN A 261 19.31 23.04 9.86
N GLY A 262 18.78 21.98 10.47
CA GLY A 262 18.93 21.69 11.90
C GLY A 262 18.12 22.57 12.86
N ALA A 263 17.36 23.55 12.37
CA ALA A 263 16.46 24.34 13.21
C ALA A 263 15.07 23.68 13.27
N ALA A 264 14.70 23.22 14.48
CA ALA A 264 13.33 22.91 14.86
C ALA A 264 12.67 24.18 15.38
N GLY A 265 11.56 24.60 14.79
CA GLY A 265 10.99 25.93 15.07
C GLY A 265 9.53 25.93 15.50
N VAL A 266 8.79 24.85 15.28
CA VAL A 266 7.34 24.82 15.55
C VAL A 266 7.01 23.58 16.36
N THR A 267 6.34 23.80 17.48
CA THR A 267 5.80 22.76 18.37
C THR A 267 4.28 22.90 18.35
N GLU A 268 3.57 21.83 18.03
CA GLU A 268 2.16 21.67 18.41
C GLU A 268 2.05 20.50 19.38
N GLN A 269 1.47 20.76 20.55
CA GLN A 269 1.32 19.79 21.62
C GLN A 269 -0.14 19.35 21.72
N TYR A 270 -0.40 18.04 21.59
CA TYR A 270 -1.70 17.46 21.88
C TYR A 270 -1.63 16.74 23.23
N THR A 271 -2.26 17.34 24.24
CA THR A 271 -2.26 16.81 25.62
C THR A 271 -3.30 15.71 25.83
N SER A 272 -4.25 15.55 24.90
CA SER A 272 -5.29 14.52 24.92
C SER A 272 -5.28 13.64 23.68
N ASP A 273 -5.91 12.47 23.79
CA ASP A 273 -6.18 11.62 22.63
C ASP A 273 -7.05 12.38 21.62
N SER A 274 -6.60 12.44 20.38
CA SER A 274 -7.34 13.04 19.28
C SER A 274 -7.93 11.91 18.44
N ILE A 275 -9.25 11.91 18.22
CA ILE A 275 -9.97 10.91 17.44
C ILE A 275 -10.54 11.56 16.18
N GLY A 276 -10.17 11.04 15.01
CA GLY A 276 -10.52 11.58 13.72
C GLY A 276 -12.03 11.68 13.47
N PRO A 277 -12.45 12.42 12.44
CA PRO A 277 -11.62 12.84 11.31
C PRO A 277 -10.92 14.18 11.51
N PHE A 278 -9.61 14.22 11.25
CA PHE A 278 -8.82 15.46 11.10
C PHE A 278 -7.50 15.14 10.39
N SER A 279 -6.83 16.17 9.88
CA SER A 279 -5.48 16.04 9.34
C SER A 279 -4.55 17.14 9.83
N TYR A 280 -3.27 16.80 9.88
CA TYR A 280 -2.16 17.71 10.13
C TYR A 280 -1.25 17.73 8.91
N GLU A 281 -0.97 18.92 8.42
CA GLU A 281 0.06 19.17 7.41
C GLU A 281 1.24 19.88 8.06
N ILE A 282 2.44 19.38 7.79
CA ILE A 282 3.69 20.08 8.10
C ILE A 282 4.23 20.66 6.79
N SER A 283 4.17 21.97 6.63
CA SER A 283 4.57 22.65 5.39
C SER A 283 6.07 22.50 5.10
N ALA A 284 6.49 22.95 3.91
CA ALA A 284 7.91 23.02 3.55
C ALA A 284 8.73 23.98 4.44
N SER A 285 8.07 24.90 5.16
CA SER A 285 8.70 25.79 6.14
C SER A 285 8.62 25.28 7.58
N GLY A 286 8.00 24.11 7.81
CA GLY A 286 7.85 23.51 9.13
C GLY A 286 6.65 23.99 9.94
N THR A 287 5.75 24.79 9.35
CA THR A 287 4.51 25.21 9.99
C THR A 287 3.53 24.05 10.04
N ILE A 288 2.89 23.84 11.19
CA ILE A 288 1.82 22.85 11.35
C ILE A 288 0.48 23.52 11.04
N THR A 289 -0.37 22.86 10.27
CA THR A 289 -1.75 23.30 10.01
C THR A 289 -2.71 22.14 10.23
N THR A 290 -3.77 22.39 10.98
CA THR A 290 -4.80 21.39 11.32
C THR A 290 -6.07 21.62 10.47
N TYR A 291 -6.67 20.54 9.98
CA TYR A 291 -7.92 20.58 9.22
C TYR A 291 -8.96 19.63 9.84
N ASN A 292 -10.19 20.11 10.01
CA ASN A 292 -11.28 19.38 10.68
C ASN A 292 -12.10 18.46 9.75
N SER A 293 -11.64 18.21 8.52
CA SER A 293 -12.37 17.36 7.56
C SER A 293 -11.47 16.73 6.52
N VAL A 294 -11.51 15.40 6.41
CA VAL A 294 -10.94 14.64 5.30
C VAL A 294 -12.08 14.22 4.40
N ILE A 295 -12.20 14.79 3.20
CA ILE A 295 -13.08 14.25 2.16
C ILE A 295 -12.36 13.07 1.53
N THR A 296 -12.74 11.86 1.93
CA THR A 296 -12.29 10.64 1.25
C THR A 296 -13.30 10.32 0.15
N VAL A 297 -12.93 10.49 -1.12
CA VAL A 297 -13.79 10.09 -2.24
C VAL A 297 -13.53 8.63 -2.57
N SER A 298 -14.41 7.73 -2.15
CA SER A 298 -14.40 6.34 -2.58
C SER A 298 -15.10 6.22 -3.94
N THR A 299 -14.36 5.97 -5.02
CA THR A 299 -14.96 5.63 -6.31
C THR A 299 -15.31 4.14 -6.33
N THR A 300 -16.58 3.81 -6.12
CA THR A 300 -17.11 2.50 -6.51
C THR A 300 -17.22 2.47 -8.03
N PRO A 301 -16.63 1.50 -8.75
CA PRO A 301 -16.85 1.40 -10.19
C PRO A 301 -18.34 1.19 -10.47
N ALA A 302 -18.95 2.08 -11.25
CA ALA A 302 -20.29 1.89 -11.77
C ALA A 302 -20.33 0.56 -12.56
N GLN A 303 -21.33 -0.28 -12.29
CA GLN A 303 -21.57 -1.48 -13.09
C GLN A 303 -21.79 -1.10 -14.56
N PRO A 304 -21.21 -1.83 -15.53
CA PRO A 304 -21.46 -1.58 -16.93
C PRO A 304 -22.88 -2.01 -17.28
N GLY A 305 -23.78 -1.05 -17.49
CA GLY A 305 -25.14 -1.34 -17.96
C GLY A 305 -26.17 -0.23 -17.79
N GLN A 306 -25.93 0.79 -16.95
CA GLN A 306 -26.84 1.93 -16.88
C GLN A 306 -26.40 3.06 -17.82
N VAL A 307 -27.07 3.12 -18.97
CA VAL A 307 -27.10 4.32 -19.81
C VAL A 307 -28.04 5.32 -19.13
N SER A 308 -27.49 6.34 -18.48
CA SER A 308 -28.23 7.57 -18.19
C SER A 308 -27.45 8.74 -18.79
N SER A 309 -28.05 9.35 -19.80
CA SER A 309 -27.59 10.53 -20.50
C SER A 309 -27.65 11.77 -19.60
N SER A 310 -26.52 12.16 -19.02
CA SER A 310 -26.19 13.56 -18.71
C SER A 310 -24.70 13.69 -18.39
N THR A 311 -23.96 14.34 -19.27
CA THR A 311 -22.62 14.85 -18.97
C THR A 311 -22.76 16.08 -18.07
N THR A 312 -22.72 15.86 -16.76
CA THR A 312 -22.54 16.93 -15.78
C THR A 312 -21.54 16.45 -14.73
N ASN A 313 -20.32 16.97 -14.77
CA ASN A 313 -19.37 16.88 -13.66
C ASN A 313 -20.01 17.60 -12.46
N GLN A 314 -20.61 16.86 -11.53
CA GLN A 314 -21.13 17.42 -10.28
C GLN A 314 -20.24 16.97 -9.13
N CYS A 315 -19.55 17.93 -8.51
CA CYS A 315 -19.18 17.82 -7.11
C CYS A 315 -20.47 17.96 -6.29
N PHE A 316 -20.80 16.98 -5.44
CA PHE A 316 -21.91 17.14 -4.51
C PHE A 316 -21.55 18.23 -3.49
N ALA A 317 -22.21 19.39 -3.60
CA ALA A 317 -22.22 20.40 -2.56
C ALA A 317 -23.11 19.91 -1.41
N LEU A 318 -22.63 20.05 -0.17
CA LEU A 318 -23.46 19.91 1.03
C LEU A 318 -24.61 20.92 0.94
N SER A 319 -25.83 20.42 0.82
CA SER A 319 -27.04 21.23 0.91
C SER A 319 -27.36 21.56 2.36
N THR A 320 -26.89 22.71 2.84
CA THR A 320 -27.56 23.47 3.90
C THR A 320 -27.96 24.82 3.31
N PRO A 321 -29.19 25.31 3.53
CA PRO A 321 -29.66 26.53 2.88
C PRO A 321 -28.82 27.73 3.35
N CYS A 322 -28.10 28.35 2.41
CA CYS A 322 -27.38 29.60 2.63
C CYS A 322 -28.39 30.71 2.94
N SER A 323 -28.28 31.35 4.11
CA SER A 323 -28.93 32.63 4.36
C SER A 323 -28.29 33.72 3.48
N THR A 324 -29.10 34.63 2.97
CA THR A 324 -28.72 35.76 2.12
C THR A 324 -27.54 36.56 2.68
N GLY A 325 -26.38 36.47 2.03
CA GLY A 325 -25.15 37.20 2.39
C GLY A 325 -23.83 36.45 2.10
N ASP A 326 -23.86 35.12 1.99
CA ASP A 326 -22.66 34.29 1.78
C ASP A 326 -22.50 33.85 0.31
N GLN A 327 -21.29 33.96 -0.24
CA GLN A 327 -20.94 33.44 -1.58
C GLN A 327 -20.59 31.94 -1.52
N CYS A 328 -21.16 31.16 -2.44
CA CYS A 328 -20.98 29.72 -2.57
C CYS A 328 -19.57 29.34 -3.06
N CYS A 329 -19.07 28.18 -2.60
CA CYS A 329 -17.80 27.57 -3.01
C CYS A 329 -17.64 27.53 -4.55
N SER A 330 -16.48 27.92 -5.06
CA SER A 330 -16.10 27.75 -6.46
C SER A 330 -14.87 26.85 -6.54
N GLY A 331 -14.92 25.81 -7.38
CA GLY A 331 -13.79 24.91 -7.64
C GLY A 331 -13.46 24.90 -9.12
N GLN A 332 -12.17 24.96 -9.47
CA GLN A 332 -11.68 24.63 -10.80
C GLN A 332 -10.81 23.37 -10.68
N CYS A 333 -11.17 22.31 -11.40
CA CYS A 333 -10.25 21.18 -11.58
C CYS A 333 -9.42 21.46 -12.84
N GLU A 334 -8.16 21.83 -12.67
CA GLU A 334 -7.23 21.93 -13.80
C GLU A 334 -6.84 20.52 -14.25
N GLN A 335 -7.18 20.18 -15.50
CA GLN A 335 -6.62 19.02 -16.19
C GLN A 335 -5.21 19.39 -16.68
N ALA A 336 -4.17 18.96 -15.99
CA ALA A 336 -2.82 18.93 -16.55
C ALA A 336 -2.66 17.62 -17.35
N CYS A 337 -3.25 17.54 -18.55
CA CYS A 337 -2.99 16.46 -19.50
C CYS A 337 -2.12 17.02 -20.64
N ASN A 338 -0.83 16.71 -20.66
CA ASN A 338 -0.14 16.59 -21.94
C ASN A 338 -0.46 15.20 -22.48
N HIS A 339 -1.18 15.17 -23.60
CA HIS A 339 -1.42 13.96 -24.37
C HIS A 339 -0.07 13.40 -24.82
N ASP A 340 0.28 12.23 -24.31
CA ASP A 340 0.91 11.10 -25.01
C ASP A 340 1.61 10.21 -23.97
N GLU A 341 0.86 9.28 -23.37
CA GLU A 341 1.29 7.95 -22.89
C GLU A 341 0.21 7.37 -21.96
N GLU A 342 -0.19 6.12 -22.22
CA GLU A 342 -1.15 5.37 -21.42
C GLU A 342 -0.57 5.06 -20.03
N GLY A 343 -0.90 5.90 -19.04
CA GLY A 343 -0.60 5.69 -17.63
C GLY A 343 -1.58 6.49 -16.77
N SER A 344 -2.07 5.89 -15.68
CA SER A 344 -3.05 6.50 -14.77
C SER A 344 -2.59 7.89 -14.29
N CYS A 345 -3.31 8.95 -14.67
CA CYS A 345 -3.12 10.28 -14.08
C CYS A 345 -3.72 10.31 -12.66
N PRO A 346 -2.96 10.63 -11.61
CA PRO A 346 -3.55 11.06 -10.36
C PRO A 346 -4.23 12.41 -10.59
N LYS A 347 -5.57 12.46 -10.48
CA LYS A 347 -6.30 13.73 -10.58
C LYS A 347 -6.23 14.42 -9.23
N THR A 348 -5.59 15.57 -9.19
CA THR A 348 -5.65 16.48 -8.04
C THR A 348 -6.74 17.52 -8.33
N CYS A 349 -7.77 17.61 -7.48
CA CYS A 349 -8.68 18.76 -7.52
C CYS A 349 -8.38 19.67 -6.33
N GLN A 350 -8.18 20.96 -6.61
CA GLN A 350 -8.11 21.97 -5.58
C GLN A 350 -9.49 22.61 -5.42
N ILE A 351 -10.02 22.58 -4.20
CA ILE A 351 -11.21 23.36 -3.85
C ILE A 351 -10.74 24.53 -3.00
N THR A 352 -11.15 25.74 -3.35
CA THR A 352 -10.90 26.92 -2.53
C THR A 352 -12.22 27.37 -1.92
N SER A 353 -12.27 27.44 -0.59
CA SER A 353 -13.38 28.06 0.14
C SER A 353 -12.90 29.37 0.75
N THR A 354 -13.60 30.46 0.44
CA THR A 354 -13.36 31.79 1.01
C THR A 354 -14.49 32.13 1.97
N LYS A 355 -14.14 32.44 3.22
CA LYS A 355 -15.08 33.02 4.21
C LYS A 355 -14.47 34.32 4.75
N GLY A 356 -14.89 35.46 4.22
CA GLY A 356 -14.25 36.74 4.53
C GLY A 356 -12.86 36.84 3.90
N THR A 357 -11.83 37.26 4.66
CA THR A 357 -10.45 37.42 4.17
C THR A 357 -9.59 36.16 4.26
N SER A 358 -10.12 35.06 4.81
CA SER A 358 -9.40 33.79 4.89
C SER A 358 -9.67 32.90 3.66
N GLU A 359 -8.59 32.46 3.02
CA GLU A 359 -8.61 31.49 1.93
C GLU A 359 -8.28 30.11 2.51
N THR A 360 -9.19 29.15 2.36
CA THR A 360 -8.96 27.74 2.74
C THR A 360 -8.83 26.92 1.47
N ARG A 361 -7.67 26.29 1.27
CA ARG A 361 -7.42 25.38 0.14
C ARG A 361 -7.55 23.94 0.59
N PHE A 362 -8.30 23.15 -0.16
CA PHE A 362 -8.43 21.71 0.00
C PHE A 362 -7.75 21.02 -1.16
N THR A 363 -6.84 20.09 -0.87
CA THR A 363 -6.26 19.19 -1.88
C THR A 363 -7.01 17.87 -1.82
N ILE A 364 -7.78 17.56 -2.85
CA ILE A 364 -8.47 16.26 -2.97
C ILE A 364 -7.61 15.34 -3.83
N PHE A 365 -7.22 14.21 -3.26
CA PHE A 365 -6.58 13.10 -3.98
C PHE A 365 -7.68 12.16 -4.49
N ILE A 366 -7.80 12.04 -5.80
CA ILE A 366 -8.69 11.06 -6.45
C ILE A 366 -7.82 9.82 -6.73
N LEU A 367 -8.06 8.73 -5.99
CA LEU A 367 -7.44 7.41 -6.23
C LEU A 367 -8.09 6.69 -7.42
#